data_AF-A0A965QFN8-F1
#
_entry.id   AF-A0A965QFN8-F1
#
_cell.length_a   1.000
_cell.length_b   1.000
_cell.length_c   1.000
_cell.angle_alpha   90.00
_cell.angle_beta   90.00
_cell.angle_gamma   90.00
#
_symmetry.space_group_name_H-M   'P 1'
#
loop_
_entity.id
_entity.type
_entity.pdbx_description
1 polymer ?
#
loop_
_entity_poly.entity_id
_entity_poly.type
_entity_poly.pdbx_seq_one_letter_code
_entity_poly.pdbx_strand_id
1 'polypeptide(L)'
;VFYSKIICEKDKQITEIDSRTSDAIAIGVRFNSPIYTLSSILNNVAGTENSSDEVQEEFDFDSDIEEDDEIENLELENLEKQLKEAISNEDYELASKLRDEIKKRP
;
A
#
# COMPACT_ATOMS: atom_id res chain seq x y z
N VAL A 1 3.59 -6.95 15.63
CA VAL A 1 4.91 -6.32 15.42
C VAL A 1 4.84 -5.61 14.07
N PHE A 2 5.18 -4.32 14.03
CA PHE A 2 5.13 -3.51 12.80
C PHE A 2 6.52 -3.39 12.17
N TYR A 3 6.54 -3.25 10.86
CA TYR A 3 7.76 -3.06 10.06
C TYR A 3 7.67 -1.73 9.31
N SER A 4 8.81 -1.17 8.97
CA SER A 4 8.89 0.06 8.18
C SER A 4 10.12 0.05 7.29
N LYS A 5 10.03 0.78 6.19
CA LYS A 5 11.16 1.09 5.32
C LYS A 5 11.29 2.59 5.18
N ILE A 6 12.50 3.06 4.94
CA ILE A 6 12.79 4.43 4.56
C ILE A 6 13.13 4.41 3.07
N ILE A 7 12.39 5.19 2.30
CA ILE A 7 12.65 5.38 0.87
C ILE A 7 13.52 6.62 0.72
N CYS A 8 14.70 6.45 0.13
CA CYS A 8 15.66 7.52 -0.08
C CYS A 8 15.93 7.68 -1.57
N GLU A 9 15.74 8.88 -2.09
CA GLU A 9 16.13 9.23 -3.46
C GLU A 9 17.45 10.00 -3.44
N LYS A 10 18.42 9.53 -4.23
CA LYS A 10 19.66 10.25 -4.50
C LYS A 10 20.00 10.14 -5.98
N ASP A 11 20.21 11.27 -6.65
CA ASP A 11 20.59 11.31 -8.08
C ASP A 11 19.60 10.51 -8.97
N LYS A 12 18.30 10.56 -8.66
CA LYS A 12 17.20 9.77 -9.29
C LYS A 12 17.27 8.26 -9.04
N GLN A 13 18.16 7.81 -8.17
CA GLN A 13 18.21 6.43 -7.71
C GLN A 13 17.43 6.29 -6.41
N ILE A 14 16.41 5.45 -6.42
CA ILE A 14 15.62 5.11 -5.23
C ILE A 14 16.30 3.94 -4.51
N THR A 15 16.46 4.07 -3.20
CA THR A 15 16.98 3.02 -2.31
C THR A 15 16.02 2.80 -1.15
N GLU A 16 15.78 1.53 -0.84
CA GLU A 16 15.00 1.13 0.32
C GLU A 16 15.90 0.73 1.48
N ILE A 17 15.59 1.22 2.68
CA ILE A 17 16.34 0.91 3.89
C ILE A 17 15.37 0.36 4.93
N ASP A 18 15.58 -0.89 5.33
CA ASP A 18 14.83 -1.50 6.42
C ASP A 18 15.07 -0.74 7.73
N SER A 19 13.99 -0.44 8.44
CA SER A 19 14.05 0.40 9.64
C SER A 19 13.04 -0.05 10.69
N ARG A 20 13.33 0.29 11.95
CA ARG A 20 12.32 0.21 13.01
C ARG A 20 11.35 1.37 12.84
N THR A 21 10.09 1.13 13.17
CA THR A 21 9.02 2.13 13.03
C THR A 21 9.34 3.43 13.79
N SER A 22 9.97 3.35 14.96
CA SER A 22 10.37 4.55 15.72
C SER A 22 11.42 5.40 15.00
N ASP A 23 12.38 4.77 14.32
CA ASP A 23 13.45 5.47 13.62
C ASP A 23 12.92 6.10 12.32
N ALA A 24 12.05 5.39 11.59
CA ALA A 24 11.40 5.92 10.39
C ALA A 24 10.54 7.16 10.68
N ILE A 25 9.73 7.14 11.74
CA ILE A 25 8.92 8.29 12.17
C ILE A 25 9.82 9.47 12.58
N ALA A 26 10.87 9.22 13.36
CA ALA A 26 11.78 10.28 13.80
C ALA A 26 12.47 10.98 12.63
N ILE A 27 12.89 10.22 11.61
CA ILE A 27 13.49 10.76 10.38
C ILE A 27 12.44 11.53 9.58
N GLY A 28 11.23 10.97 9.41
CA GLY A 28 10.12 11.62 8.72
C GLY A 28 9.82 13.01 9.28
N VAL A 29 9.64 13.11 10.60
CA VAL A 29 9.39 14.38 11.29
C VAL A 29 10.60 15.31 11.21
N ARG A 30 11.82 14.80 11.37
CA ARG A 30 13.04 15.64 11.38
C ARG A 30 13.32 16.31 10.04
N PHE A 31 13.03 15.64 8.94
CA PHE A 31 13.27 16.14 7.59
C PHE A 31 12.01 16.61 6.88
N ASN A 32 10.87 16.61 7.57
CA ASN A 32 9.56 16.93 7.00
C ASN A 32 9.26 16.11 5.74
N SER A 33 9.65 14.82 5.78
CA SER A 33 9.42 13.85 4.72
C SER A 33 8.01 13.27 4.86
N PRO A 34 7.33 12.98 3.74
CA PRO A 34 6.03 12.33 3.79
C PRO A 34 6.13 10.94 4.43
N ILE A 35 5.07 10.56 5.17
CA ILE A 35 4.97 9.30 5.91
C ILE A 35 3.72 8.57 5.40
N TYR A 36 3.91 7.33 4.96
CA TYR A 36 2.87 6.49 4.41
C TYR A 36 2.65 5.27 5.30
N THR A 37 1.44 4.75 5.32
CA THR A 37 1.12 3.48 5.97
C THR A 37 -0.02 2.79 5.22
N LEU A 38 -0.18 1.49 5.46
CA LEU A 38 -1.28 0.74 4.86
C LEU A 38 -2.60 1.11 5.53
N SER A 39 -3.64 1.31 4.73
CA SER A 39 -5.01 1.59 5.20
C SER A 39 -5.51 0.51 6.17
N SER A 40 -5.09 -0.75 5.96
CA SER A 40 -5.38 -1.86 6.87
C SER A 40 -4.77 -1.66 8.27
N ILE A 41 -3.58 -1.05 8.39
CA ILE A 41 -2.96 -0.76 9.69
C ILE A 41 -3.73 0.35 10.39
N LEU A 42 -4.15 1.40 9.67
CA LEU A 42 -4.98 2.47 10.21
C LEU A 42 -6.32 1.92 10.72
N ASN A 43 -7.03 1.12 9.92
CA ASN A 43 -8.31 0.54 10.32
C ASN A 43 -8.21 -0.38 11.54
N ASN A 44 -7.13 -1.18 11.63
CA ASN A 44 -6.91 -2.07 12.77
C ASN A 44 -6.58 -1.31 14.06
N VAL A 45 -5.91 -0.16 13.98
CA VAL A 45 -5.57 0.66 15.15
C VAL A 45 -6.73 1.58 15.54
N ALA A 46 -7.41 2.18 14.57
CA ALA A 46 -8.57 3.05 14.74
C ALA A 46 -9.82 2.30 15.24
N GLY A 47 -9.91 0.98 14.99
CA GLY A 47 -11.01 0.13 15.44
C GLY A 47 -11.07 -0.13 16.95
N THR A 48 -10.22 0.48 17.78
CA THR A 48 -10.18 0.23 19.23
C THR A 48 -10.82 1.33 20.09
N GLU A 49 -11.23 2.47 19.54
CA GLU A 49 -11.90 3.51 20.32
C GLU A 49 -13.07 4.07 19.50
N ASN A 50 -14.30 3.72 19.88
CA ASN A 50 -15.48 4.45 19.43
C ASN A 50 -15.33 5.92 19.87
N SER A 51 -14.96 6.80 18.97
CA SER A 51 -15.26 8.24 19.07
C SER A 51 -15.28 8.79 17.65
N SER A 52 -16.50 9.03 17.19
CA SER A 52 -16.79 10.15 16.30
C SER A 52 -15.99 11.38 16.75
N ASP A 53 -15.01 11.79 15.95
CA ASP A 53 -14.70 13.19 15.66
C ASP A 53 -13.53 13.24 14.67
N GLU A 54 -13.83 13.81 13.51
CA GLU A 54 -12.97 14.63 12.64
C GLU A 54 -11.45 14.38 12.71
N VAL A 55 -10.94 13.61 11.75
CA VAL A 55 -9.63 13.88 11.17
C VAL A 55 -9.83 14.22 9.70
N GLN A 56 -10.45 15.38 9.45
CA GLN A 56 -10.28 16.08 8.18
C GLN A 56 -8.92 16.77 8.21
N GLU A 57 -7.88 16.06 7.79
CA GLU A 57 -6.78 16.71 7.10
C GLU A 57 -6.77 16.14 5.69
N GLU A 58 -7.03 17.01 4.71
CA GLU A 58 -6.88 16.77 3.28
C GLU A 58 -5.44 16.30 3.00
N PHE A 59 -5.22 15.00 3.03
CA PHE A 59 -4.10 14.38 2.33
C PHE A 59 -4.69 13.63 1.16
N ASP A 60 -4.56 14.27 0.00
CA ASP A 60 -4.87 13.74 -1.32
C ASP A 60 -4.01 12.47 -1.54
N PHE A 61 -4.53 11.31 -1.14
CA PHE A 61 -3.87 10.01 -1.18
C PHE A 61 -4.28 9.25 -2.44
N ASP A 62 -4.27 9.93 -3.58
CA ASP A 62 -4.90 9.43 -4.80
C ASP A 62 -3.88 8.88 -5.81
N SER A 63 -2.87 8.12 -5.36
CA SER A 63 -1.92 7.49 -6.31
C SER A 63 -1.65 6.00 -6.09
N ASP A 64 -1.89 5.46 -4.88
CA ASP A 64 -1.73 4.01 -4.63
C ASP A 64 -3.09 3.30 -4.43
N ILE A 65 -4.18 4.05 -4.30
CA ILE A 65 -5.55 3.50 -4.21
C ILE A 65 -6.05 3.10 -5.61
N GLU A 66 -5.56 3.75 -6.69
CA GLU A 66 -6.00 3.47 -8.05
C GLU A 66 -5.72 2.03 -8.49
N GLU A 67 -4.58 1.41 -8.14
CA GLU A 67 -4.28 0.04 -8.58
C GLU A 67 -5.16 -1.03 -7.91
N ASP A 68 -5.39 -0.94 -6.60
CA ASP A 68 -6.25 -1.91 -5.89
C ASP A 68 -7.74 -1.68 -6.24
N ASP A 69 -8.20 -0.43 -6.41
CA ASP A 69 -9.56 -0.13 -6.89
C ASP A 69 -9.73 -0.51 -8.38
N GLU A 70 -8.72 -0.36 -9.23
CA GLU A 70 -8.76 -0.85 -10.61
C GLU A 70 -8.87 -2.38 -10.62
N ILE A 71 -8.10 -3.09 -9.81
CA ILE A 71 -8.19 -4.55 -9.69
C ILE A 71 -9.57 -4.99 -9.15
N GLU A 72 -10.12 -4.28 -8.16
CA GLU A 72 -11.47 -4.54 -7.65
C GLU A 72 -12.58 -4.22 -8.68
N ASN A 73 -12.36 -3.33 -9.65
CA ASN A 73 -13.34 -2.98 -10.68
C ASN A 73 -13.19 -3.75 -12.02
N LEU A 74 -12.11 -4.52 -12.22
CA LEU A 74 -11.90 -5.29 -13.44
C LEU A 74 -12.86 -6.48 -13.58
N GLU A 75 -13.36 -6.73 -14.79
CA GLU A 75 -14.13 -7.94 -15.09
C GLU A 75 -13.29 -9.21 -14.90
N LEU A 76 -13.94 -10.31 -14.54
CA LEU A 76 -13.31 -11.60 -14.22
C LEU A 76 -12.40 -12.11 -15.35
N GLU A 77 -12.80 -11.89 -16.60
CA GLU A 77 -12.02 -12.26 -17.79
C GLU A 77 -10.72 -11.44 -17.92
N ASN A 78 -10.75 -10.16 -17.53
CA ASN A 78 -9.56 -9.30 -17.54
C ASN A 78 -8.61 -9.63 -16.38
N LEU A 79 -9.14 -9.97 -15.20
CA LEU A 79 -8.35 -10.45 -14.06
C LEU A 79 -7.58 -11.73 -14.42
N GLU A 80 -8.23 -12.69 -15.08
CA GLU A 80 -7.56 -13.92 -15.55
C GLU A 80 -6.48 -13.66 -16.60
N LYS A 81 -6.72 -12.69 -17.49
CA LYS A 81 -5.74 -12.28 -18.51
C LYS A 81 -4.52 -11.64 -17.86
N GLN A 82 -4.70 -10.69 -16.94
CA GLN A 82 -3.62 -10.04 -16.22
C GLN A 82 -2.86 -11.02 -15.33
N LEU A 83 -3.54 -11.99 -14.73
CA LEU A 83 -2.88 -13.05 -13.94
C LEU A 83 -1.90 -13.86 -14.80
N LYS A 84 -2.30 -14.22 -16.02
CA LYS A 84 -1.41 -14.93 -16.96
C LYS A 84 -0.23 -14.08 -17.40
N GLU A 85 -0.46 -12.79 -17.61
CA GLU A 85 0.58 -11.84 -17.98
C GLU A 85 1.58 -11.62 -16.85
N ALA A 86 1.12 -11.46 -15.61
CA ALA A 86 1.95 -11.36 -14.41
C ALA A 86 2.81 -12.61 -14.21
N ILE A 87 2.24 -13.81 -14.38
CA ILE A 87 3.00 -15.07 -14.33
C ILE A 87 4.04 -15.15 -15.46
N SER A 88 3.68 -14.69 -16.67
CA SER A 88 4.60 -14.65 -17.81
C SER A 88 5.76 -13.67 -17.62
N ASN A 89 5.54 -12.61 -16.85
CA ASN A 89 6.53 -11.59 -16.52
C ASN A 89 7.30 -11.88 -15.23
N GLU A 90 7.09 -13.06 -14.62
CA GLU A 90 7.68 -13.46 -13.33
C GLU A 90 7.33 -12.51 -12.16
N ASP A 91 6.26 -11.73 -12.30
CA ASP A 91 5.74 -10.84 -11.27
C ASP A 91 4.80 -11.62 -10.35
N TYR A 92 5.41 -12.40 -9.45
CA TYR A 92 4.70 -13.27 -8.52
C TYR A 92 3.92 -12.50 -7.44
N GLU A 93 4.29 -11.25 -7.17
CA GLU A 93 3.62 -10.39 -6.20
C GLU A 93 2.26 -9.94 -6.75
N LEU A 94 2.25 -9.38 -7.96
CA LEU A 94 1.01 -9.02 -8.67
C LEU A 94 0.14 -10.25 -8.94
N ALA A 95 0.75 -11.38 -9.34
CA ALA A 95 0.03 -12.63 -9.57
C ALA A 95 -0.67 -13.15 -8.30
N SER A 96 -0.08 -12.97 -7.11
CA SER A 96 -0.72 -13.37 -5.86
C SER A 96 -1.95 -12.50 -5.56
N LYS A 97 -1.85 -11.18 -5.73
CA LYS A 97 -2.97 -10.25 -5.54
C LYS A 97 -4.14 -10.57 -6.48
N LEU A 98 -3.87 -10.73 -7.77
CA LEU A 98 -4.87 -11.06 -8.79
C LEU A 98 -5.56 -12.41 -8.51
N ARG A 99 -4.80 -13.42 -8.09
CA ARG A 99 -5.36 -14.74 -7.72
C ARG A 99 -6.29 -14.64 -6.51
N ASP A 100 -5.88 -13.88 -5.50
CA ASP A 100 -6.65 -13.76 -4.26
C ASP A 100 -7.95 -12.96 -4.51
N GLU A 101 -7.93 -11.98 -5.40
CA GLU A 101 -9.12 -11.23 -5.85
C GLU A 101 -10.09 -12.09 -6.69
N ILE A 102 -9.57 -12.90 -7.64
CA ILE A 102 -10.41 -13.87 -8.39
C ILE A 102 -11.10 -14.85 -7.43
N LYS A 103 -10.40 -15.31 -6.39
CA LYS A 103 -10.93 -16.26 -5.41
C LYS A 103 -11.96 -15.64 -4.46
N LYS A 104 -11.89 -14.32 -4.24
CA LYS A 104 -12.81 -13.55 -3.39
C LYS A 104 -14.17 -13.35 -4.05
N ARG A 105 -14.26 -13.44 -5.38
CA ARG A 105 -15.52 -13.36 -6.14
C ARG A 105 -16.15 -14.75 -6.31
N PRO A 106 -17.37 -14.98 -5.80
CA PRO A 106 -18.06 -16.26 -5.89
C PRO A 106 -18.59 -16.56 -7.31
#